data_AF-A0A378NG15-F1
#
_entry.id   AF-A0A378NG15-F1
#
_cell.length_a   1.000
_cell.length_b   1.000
_cell.length_c   1.000
_cell.angle_alpha   90.00
_cell.angle_beta   90.00
_cell.angle_gamma   90.00
#
_symmetry.space_group_name_H-M   'P 1'
#
loop_
_entity.id
_entity.type
_entity.pdbx_description
1 polymer ?
#
loop_
_entity_poly.entity_id
_entity_poly.type
_entity_poly.pdbx_seq_one_letter_code
_entity_poly.pdbx_strand_id
1 'polypeptide(L)'
;MIREVIDFIKNNKWYVLLVVLLLGLYFYQFHGGLSSDSEKWDHFGSYIGGIFSAVTLLSVLHGMQLERKRFKEQKEEFENDKRVLEKRRRKEDFERTFFMMLEQHNLKISSIEGNIDNVYDMLITAYRFENARIYCEVGRLNKEYANINSYFLNLYRMLRFIYNNKELNVNNEYSGLLRSFLSKKLLVILAFHLCDRDNSYDDFIGYINEFSFLEHIDLVYLESLMLSKSIDNIYKNILDLMFMNEVNLDDLISKLNPSRNGAVIILHETRTPELLECYKSILSVKLKGEQLDIDLLNNNFKSDFFFNSLFLAIIKRFDKKAFEGNRYIESILLHYKKYLTQETK
;
A
#
# COMPACT_ATOMS: atom_id res chain seq x y z
N MET A 1 81.65 -6.75 -22.21
CA MET A 1 82.05 -5.50 -21.55
C MET A 1 81.44 -4.24 -22.18
N ILE A 2 81.88 -3.74 -23.35
CA ILE A 2 81.35 -2.46 -23.89
C ILE A 2 79.85 -2.53 -24.25
N ARG A 3 79.37 -3.65 -24.83
CA ARG A 3 77.94 -3.87 -25.10
C ARG A 3 77.09 -3.88 -23.82
N GLU A 4 77.56 -4.55 -22.77
CA GLU A 4 76.85 -4.64 -21.49
C GLU A 4 76.75 -3.27 -20.79
N VAL A 5 77.79 -2.44 -20.90
CA VAL A 5 77.78 -1.06 -20.39
C VAL A 5 76.78 -0.19 -21.17
N ILE A 6 76.72 -0.34 -22.50
CA ILE A 6 75.77 0.41 -23.34
C ILE A 6 74.33 -0.02 -23.04
N ASP A 7 74.08 -1.32 -22.86
CA ASP A 7 72.75 -1.85 -22.51
C ASP A 7 72.32 -1.43 -21.10
N PHE A 8 73.25 -1.40 -20.14
CA PHE A 8 73.01 -0.89 -18.80
C PHE A 8 72.60 0.59 -18.81
N ILE A 9 73.31 1.43 -19.57
CA ILE A 9 73.01 2.86 -19.71
C ILE A 9 71.64 3.06 -20.38
N LYS A 10 71.30 2.23 -21.37
CA LYS A 10 70.04 2.35 -22.12
C LYS A 10 68.82 1.97 -21.29
N ASN A 11 68.97 1.02 -20.35
CA ASN A 11 67.89 0.60 -19.45
C ASN A 11 67.76 1.47 -18.19
N ASN A 12 68.81 2.19 -17.80
CA ASN A 12 68.87 2.98 -16.56
C ASN A 12 69.07 4.48 -16.81
N LYS A 13 68.53 5.01 -17.91
CA LYS A 13 68.77 6.38 -18.38
C LYS A 13 68.59 7.46 -17.30
N TRP A 14 67.59 7.31 -16.44
CA TRP A 14 67.30 8.26 -15.35
C TRP A 14 68.36 8.26 -14.26
N TYR A 15 68.91 7.10 -13.90
CA TYR A 15 70.00 6.98 -12.93
C TYR A 15 71.29 7.55 -13.51
N VAL A 16 71.58 7.26 -14.78
CA VAL A 16 72.75 7.81 -15.48
C VAL A 16 72.67 9.34 -15.54
N LEU A 17 71.51 9.90 -15.87
CA LEU A 17 71.28 11.35 -15.93
C LEU A 17 71.45 12.00 -14.55
N LEU A 18 70.95 11.35 -13.50
CA LEU A 18 71.12 11.81 -12.11
C LEU A 18 72.58 11.82 -11.68
N VAL A 19 73.35 10.77 -12.01
CA VAL A 19 74.79 10.71 -11.73
C VAL A 19 75.56 11.79 -12.49
N VAL A 20 75.25 11.99 -13.77
CA VAL A 20 75.87 13.06 -14.59
C VAL A 20 75.55 14.45 -14.03
N LEU A 21 74.32 14.68 -13.57
CA LEU A 21 73.92 15.95 -12.96
C LEU A 21 74.61 16.20 -11.62
N LEU A 22 74.76 15.17 -10.77
CA LEU A 22 75.50 15.27 -9.51
C LEU A 22 76.99 15.56 -9.75
N LEU A 23 77.60 14.89 -10.72
CA LEU A 23 78.98 15.18 -11.13
C LEU A 23 79.11 16.60 -11.70
N GLY A 24 78.14 17.05 -12.50
CA GLY A 24 78.11 18.42 -13.02
C GLY A 24 78.03 19.48 -11.91
N LEU A 25 77.19 19.27 -10.90
CA LEU A 25 77.11 20.14 -9.72
C LEU A 25 78.40 20.16 -8.91
N TYR A 26 79.07 19.01 -8.76
CA TYR A 26 80.38 18.94 -8.12
C TYR A 26 81.42 19.79 -8.85
N PHE A 27 81.56 19.60 -10.16
CA PHE A 27 82.53 20.36 -10.96
C PHE A 27 82.21 21.85 -11.01
N TYR A 28 80.92 22.23 -11.00
CA TYR A 28 80.48 23.61 -10.91
C TYR A 28 80.84 24.26 -9.56
N GLN A 29 80.74 23.54 -8.44
CA GLN A 29 81.01 24.11 -7.13
C GLN A 29 82.51 24.17 -6.82
N PHE A 30 83.25 23.09 -7.08
CA PHE A 30 84.64 22.94 -6.64
C PHE A 30 85.68 23.40 -7.67
N HIS A 31 85.26 23.85 -8.86
CA HIS A 31 86.08 24.44 -9.93
C HIS A 31 87.48 23.80 -10.05
N GLY A 32 87.56 22.62 -10.68
CA GLY A 32 88.82 21.88 -10.82
C GLY A 32 88.63 20.40 -11.16
N GLY A 33 89.70 19.60 -11.10
CA GLY A 33 89.64 18.14 -11.21
C GLY A 33 89.05 17.48 -9.96
N LEU A 34 88.93 16.15 -9.96
CA LEU A 34 88.48 15.40 -8.77
C LEU A 34 89.44 15.69 -7.60
N SER A 35 88.87 16.09 -6.46
CA SER A 35 89.65 16.36 -5.25
C SER A 35 90.33 15.08 -4.75
N SER A 36 91.62 15.17 -4.44
CA SER A 36 92.36 14.15 -3.69
C SER A 36 92.16 14.24 -2.17
N ASP A 37 91.53 15.32 -1.71
CA ASP A 37 91.18 15.55 -0.31
C ASP A 37 89.83 14.93 0.01
N SER A 38 89.84 14.03 1.00
CA SER A 38 88.67 13.29 1.48
C SER A 38 87.62 14.19 2.11
N GLU A 39 88.02 15.33 2.69
CA GLU A 39 87.12 16.24 3.40
C GLU A 39 86.13 16.92 2.43
N LYS A 40 86.57 17.22 1.21
CA LYS A 40 85.68 17.78 0.16
C LYS A 40 84.61 16.80 -0.31
N TRP A 41 84.93 15.51 -0.35
CA TRP A 41 83.96 14.46 -0.69
C TRP A 41 82.94 14.25 0.42
N ASP A 42 83.38 14.33 1.67
CA ASP A 42 82.50 14.28 2.84
C ASP A 42 81.50 15.44 2.86
N HIS A 43 81.96 16.67 2.60
CA HIS A 43 81.08 17.85 2.48
C HIS A 43 80.09 17.75 1.32
N PHE A 44 80.52 17.32 0.13
CA PHE A 44 79.63 17.15 -1.02
C PHE A 44 78.60 16.04 -0.79
N GLY A 45 79.03 14.89 -0.28
CA GLY A 45 78.16 13.77 0.08
C GLY A 45 77.13 14.18 1.14
N SER A 46 77.54 14.97 2.13
CA SER A 46 76.65 15.52 3.16
C SER A 46 75.59 16.45 2.59
N TYR A 47 75.96 17.34 1.65
CA TYR A 47 75.00 18.24 0.98
C TYR A 47 73.98 17.46 0.14
N ILE A 48 74.45 16.54 -0.70
CA ILE A 48 73.60 15.71 -1.56
C ILE A 48 72.71 14.78 -0.72
N GLY A 49 73.26 14.15 0.31
CA GLY A 49 72.50 13.34 1.27
C GLY A 49 71.42 14.15 1.99
N GLY A 50 71.71 15.39 2.37
CA GLY A 50 70.74 16.34 2.90
C GLY A 50 69.57 16.62 1.95
N ILE A 51 69.86 16.87 0.66
CA ILE A 51 68.81 17.05 -0.36
C ILE A 51 67.98 15.78 -0.54
N PHE A 52 68.62 14.61 -0.70
CA PHE A 52 67.90 13.35 -0.90
C PHE A 52 67.04 12.97 0.31
N SER A 53 67.53 13.18 1.53
CA SER A 53 66.74 12.94 2.75
C SER A 53 65.50 13.84 2.80
N ALA A 54 65.61 15.13 2.44
CA ALA A 54 64.48 16.03 2.35
C ALA A 54 63.47 15.61 1.27
N VAL A 55 63.93 15.23 0.07
CA VAL A 55 63.07 14.74 -1.02
C VAL A 55 62.39 13.43 -0.65
N THR A 56 63.09 12.53 0.04
CA THR A 56 62.54 11.26 0.52
C THR A 56 61.43 11.52 1.55
N LEU A 57 61.66 12.42 2.51
CA LEU A 57 60.64 12.83 3.47
C LEU A 57 59.40 13.42 2.78
N LEU A 58 59.59 14.32 1.82
CA LEU A 58 58.50 14.92 1.04
C LEU A 58 57.72 13.87 0.24
N SER A 59 58.41 12.89 -0.35
CA SER A 59 57.79 11.80 -1.12
C SER A 59 56.93 10.91 -0.21
N VAL A 60 57.43 10.56 0.98
CA VAL A 60 56.67 9.80 1.98
C VAL A 60 55.46 10.59 2.46
N LEU A 61 55.63 11.89 2.79
CA LEU A 61 54.52 12.75 3.20
C LEU A 61 53.43 12.85 2.13
N HIS A 62 53.82 13.00 0.87
CA HIS A 62 52.90 13.00 -0.26
C HIS A 62 52.18 11.65 -0.42
N GLY A 63 52.92 10.54 -0.32
CA GLY A 63 52.35 9.19 -0.32
C GLY A 63 51.31 8.98 0.77
N MET A 64 51.62 9.38 2.02
CA MET A 64 50.69 9.30 3.16
C MET A 64 49.43 10.14 2.93
N GLN A 65 49.53 11.31 2.31
CA GLN A 65 48.37 12.13 1.98
C GLN A 65 47.47 11.46 0.93
N LEU A 66 48.07 10.85 -0.10
CA LEU A 66 47.35 10.14 -1.14
C LEU A 66 46.65 8.88 -0.59
N GLU A 67 47.33 8.12 0.27
CA GLU A 67 46.76 6.97 0.97
C GLU A 67 45.59 7.37 1.87
N ARG A 68 45.73 8.47 2.64
CA ARG A 68 44.63 9.01 3.45
C ARG A 68 43.41 9.37 2.60
N LYS A 69 43.62 9.92 1.39
CA LYS A 69 42.53 10.25 0.46
C LYS A 69 41.82 8.98 -0.02
N ARG A 70 42.58 8.00 -0.51
CA ARG A 70 42.04 6.70 -0.98
C ARG A 70 41.30 5.95 0.12
N PHE A 71 41.84 5.98 1.35
CA PHE A 71 41.20 5.35 2.49
C PHE A 71 39.84 5.98 2.82
N LYS A 72 39.73 7.31 2.73
CA LYS A 72 38.44 8.01 2.90
C LYS A 72 37.44 7.62 1.82
N GLU A 73 37.86 7.64 0.56
CA GLU A 73 37.01 7.26 -0.58
C GLU A 73 36.53 5.81 -0.46
N GLN A 74 37.42 4.86 -0.15
CA GLN A 74 37.05 3.46 0.09
C GLN A 74 36.10 3.29 1.26
N LYS A 75 36.28 4.06 2.35
CA LYS A 75 35.38 4.00 3.50
C LYS A 75 33.98 4.50 3.13
N GLU A 76 33.88 5.60 2.39
CA GLU A 76 32.60 6.14 1.92
C GLU A 76 31.88 5.16 0.97
N GLU A 77 32.61 4.54 0.04
CA GLU A 77 32.08 3.51 -0.85
C GLU A 77 31.57 2.30 -0.05
N PHE A 78 32.39 1.78 0.88
CA PHE A 78 32.00 0.67 1.74
C PHE A 78 30.75 0.96 2.58
N GLU A 79 30.64 2.17 3.16
CA GLU A 79 29.45 2.58 3.90
C GLU A 79 28.21 2.66 3.00
N ASN A 80 28.34 3.15 1.78
CA ASN A 80 27.25 3.20 0.81
C ASN A 80 26.81 1.80 0.38
N ASP A 81 27.75 0.91 0.06
CA ASP A 81 27.48 -0.48 -0.29
C ASP A 81 26.78 -1.22 0.85
N LYS A 82 27.24 -1.01 2.08
CA LYS A 82 26.59 -1.57 3.28
C LYS A 82 25.14 -1.08 3.39
N ARG A 83 24.87 0.22 3.20
CA ARG A 83 23.50 0.78 3.25
C ARG A 83 22.61 0.21 2.14
N VAL A 84 23.12 0.05 0.92
CA VAL A 84 22.38 -0.54 -0.21
C VAL A 84 22.07 -2.01 0.07
N LEU A 85 23.05 -2.76 0.58
CA LEU A 85 22.89 -4.16 0.94
C LEU A 85 21.87 -4.35 2.08
N GLU A 86 21.90 -3.51 3.11
CA GLU A 86 20.92 -3.53 4.20
C GLU A 86 19.49 -3.25 3.69
N LYS A 87 19.32 -2.28 2.81
CA LYS A 87 18.02 -2.00 2.17
C LYS A 87 17.52 -3.18 1.34
N ARG A 88 18.40 -3.81 0.55
CA ARG A 88 18.05 -4.98 -0.26
C ARG A 88 17.66 -6.16 0.63
N ARG A 89 18.48 -6.47 1.64
CA ARG A 89 18.21 -7.55 2.59
C ARG A 89 16.89 -7.35 3.32
N ARG A 90 16.60 -6.12 3.79
CA ARG A 90 15.31 -5.80 4.44
C ARG A 90 14.13 -6.08 3.51
N LYS A 91 14.24 -5.71 2.23
CA LYS A 91 13.20 -6.00 1.23
C LYS A 91 13.05 -7.52 1.00
N GLU A 92 14.15 -8.25 0.81
CA GLU A 92 14.13 -9.70 0.62
C GLU A 92 13.54 -10.45 1.84
N ASP A 93 13.92 -10.05 3.06
CA ASP A 93 13.38 -10.64 4.29
C ASP A 93 11.88 -10.36 4.43
N PHE A 94 11.44 -9.14 4.11
CA PHE A 94 10.02 -8.79 4.06
C PHE A 94 9.26 -9.62 3.03
N GLU A 95 9.73 -9.68 1.79
CA GLU A 95 9.09 -10.42 0.69
C GLU A 95 8.97 -11.89 1.04
N ARG A 96 10.04 -12.50 1.57
CA ARG A 96 10.02 -13.91 2.01
C ARG A 96 8.93 -14.16 3.05
N THR A 97 8.84 -13.31 4.08
CA THR A 97 7.81 -13.44 5.12
C THR A 97 6.41 -13.17 4.56
N PHE A 98 6.24 -12.13 3.73
CA PHE A 98 4.97 -11.80 3.09
C PHE A 98 4.45 -12.96 2.24
N PHE A 99 5.28 -13.51 1.35
CA PHE A 99 4.87 -14.61 0.46
C PHE A 99 4.59 -15.91 1.23
N MET A 100 5.33 -16.19 2.31
CA MET A 100 5.02 -17.29 3.21
C MET A 100 3.64 -17.10 3.89
N MET A 101 3.33 -15.89 4.35
CA MET A 101 2.00 -15.59 4.91
C MET A 101 0.91 -15.68 3.83
N LEU A 102 1.20 -15.25 2.60
CA LEU A 102 0.28 -15.30 1.46
C LEU A 102 -0.04 -16.75 1.05
N GLU A 103 0.94 -17.64 1.10
CA GLU A 103 0.74 -19.07 0.87
C GLU A 103 -0.17 -19.69 1.95
N GLN A 104 0.10 -19.41 3.23
CA GLN A 104 -0.77 -19.85 4.33
C GLN A 104 -2.19 -19.27 4.22
N HIS A 105 -2.29 -18.01 3.80
CA HIS A 105 -3.55 -17.34 3.53
C HIS A 105 -4.35 -18.07 2.44
N ASN A 106 -3.71 -18.46 1.33
CA ASN A 106 -4.37 -19.15 0.23
C ASN A 106 -4.89 -20.53 0.65
N LEU A 107 -4.12 -21.28 1.45
CA LEU A 107 -4.58 -22.53 2.06
C LEU A 107 -5.79 -22.33 2.97
N LYS A 108 -5.82 -21.23 3.74
CA LYS A 108 -6.95 -20.93 4.62
C LYS A 108 -8.19 -20.53 3.83
N ILE A 109 -8.06 -19.68 2.80
CA ILE A 109 -9.18 -19.27 1.93
C ILE A 109 -9.85 -20.48 1.30
N SER A 110 -9.08 -21.39 0.69
CA SER A 110 -9.65 -22.57 0.04
C SER A 110 -10.41 -23.47 1.03
N SER A 111 -9.94 -23.57 2.28
CA SER A 111 -10.62 -24.34 3.32
C SER A 111 -11.96 -23.75 3.78
N ILE A 112 -12.22 -22.46 3.52
CA ILE A 112 -13.42 -21.76 3.96
C ILE A 112 -14.37 -21.39 2.82
N GLU A 113 -14.09 -21.74 1.57
CA GLU A 113 -14.85 -21.32 0.40
C GLU A 113 -16.35 -21.65 0.51
N GLY A 114 -16.69 -22.88 0.92
CA GLY A 114 -18.10 -23.26 1.16
C GLY A 114 -18.77 -22.51 2.31
N ASN A 115 -18.00 -22.05 3.30
CA ASN A 115 -18.53 -21.22 4.40
C ASN A 115 -18.87 -19.81 3.92
N ILE A 116 -18.07 -19.27 2.99
CA ILE A 116 -18.25 -17.93 2.42
C ILE A 116 -19.61 -17.82 1.74
N ASP A 117 -19.98 -18.80 0.92
CA ASP A 117 -21.26 -18.78 0.21
C ASP A 117 -22.46 -18.79 1.18
N ASN A 118 -22.46 -19.69 2.15
CA ASN A 118 -23.54 -19.79 3.14
C ASN A 118 -23.74 -18.50 3.95
N VAL A 119 -22.63 -17.90 4.40
CA VAL A 119 -22.68 -16.65 5.16
C VAL A 119 -23.10 -15.51 4.27
N TYR A 120 -22.53 -15.38 3.06
CA TYR A 120 -22.89 -14.34 2.11
C TYR A 120 -24.38 -14.36 1.77
N ASP A 121 -24.91 -15.54 1.44
CA ASP A 121 -26.33 -15.72 1.11
C ASP A 121 -27.24 -15.29 2.26
N MET A 122 -26.85 -15.58 3.51
CA MET A 122 -27.56 -15.08 4.69
C MET A 122 -27.47 -13.55 4.81
N LEU A 123 -26.30 -12.95 4.60
CA LEU A 123 -26.15 -11.49 4.64
C LEU A 123 -27.02 -10.80 3.58
N ILE A 124 -27.04 -11.34 2.36
CA ILE A 124 -27.84 -10.76 1.29
C ILE A 124 -29.33 -11.10 1.38
N THR A 125 -29.76 -12.09 2.16
CA THR A 125 -31.19 -12.36 2.40
C THR A 125 -31.74 -11.69 3.65
N ALA A 126 -30.90 -11.41 4.66
CA ALA A 126 -31.33 -10.81 5.91
C ALA A 126 -31.98 -9.43 5.72
N TYR A 127 -33.20 -9.26 6.23
CA TYR A 127 -33.89 -7.97 6.17
C TYR A 127 -33.23 -6.89 7.04
N ARG A 128 -32.67 -7.30 8.19
CA ARG A 128 -31.97 -6.43 9.15
C ARG A 128 -30.56 -6.95 9.40
N PHE A 129 -29.63 -6.02 9.57
CA PHE A 129 -28.22 -6.26 9.89
C PHE A 129 -28.08 -7.02 11.22
N GLU A 130 -28.88 -6.69 12.24
CA GLU A 130 -28.82 -7.36 13.54
C GLU A 130 -29.26 -8.82 13.42
N ASN A 131 -30.26 -9.11 12.59
CA ASN A 131 -30.68 -10.48 12.33
C ASN A 131 -29.52 -11.27 11.71
N ALA A 132 -28.86 -10.70 10.69
CA ALA A 132 -27.69 -11.30 10.07
C ALA A 132 -26.60 -11.60 11.11
N ARG A 133 -26.35 -10.65 12.02
CA ARG A 133 -25.41 -10.81 13.15
C ARG A 133 -25.80 -11.92 14.10
N ILE A 134 -27.07 -12.01 14.51
CA ILE A 134 -27.55 -13.11 15.37
C ILE A 134 -27.32 -14.46 14.68
N TYR A 135 -27.71 -14.60 13.41
CA TYR A 135 -27.52 -15.87 12.67
C TYR A 135 -26.05 -16.28 12.54
N CYS A 136 -25.15 -15.32 12.36
CA CYS A 136 -23.72 -15.56 12.20
C CYS A 136 -22.99 -15.75 13.54
N GLU A 137 -23.34 -15.03 14.60
CA GLU A 137 -22.58 -15.05 15.84
C GLU A 137 -23.09 -16.08 16.86
N VAL A 138 -24.39 -16.36 16.88
CA VAL A 138 -25.01 -17.26 17.86
C VAL A 138 -25.93 -18.30 17.22
N GLY A 139 -26.39 -18.04 16.00
CA GLY A 139 -27.36 -18.88 15.31
C GLY A 139 -26.76 -19.99 14.43
N ARG A 140 -27.57 -20.43 13.46
CA ARG A 140 -27.29 -21.60 12.62
C ARG A 140 -26.00 -21.53 11.78
N LEU A 141 -25.47 -20.34 11.54
CA LEU A 141 -24.24 -20.13 10.76
C LEU A 141 -23.01 -19.84 11.63
N ASN A 142 -23.11 -20.03 12.95
CA ASN A 142 -22.01 -19.78 13.87
C ASN A 142 -20.74 -20.52 13.49
N LYS A 143 -20.84 -21.79 13.08
CA LYS A 143 -19.67 -22.60 12.71
C LYS A 143 -18.97 -22.06 11.47
N GLU A 144 -19.73 -21.79 10.41
CA GLU A 144 -19.25 -21.23 9.15
C GLU A 144 -18.61 -19.86 9.38
N TYR A 145 -19.30 -18.99 10.11
CA TYR A 145 -18.81 -17.65 10.43
C TYR A 145 -17.58 -17.67 11.34
N ALA A 146 -17.50 -18.57 12.32
CA ALA A 146 -16.31 -18.72 13.17
C ALA A 146 -15.06 -19.13 12.36
N ASN A 147 -15.23 -19.99 11.35
CA ASN A 147 -14.13 -20.34 10.45
C ASN A 147 -13.65 -19.14 9.62
N ILE A 148 -14.58 -18.31 9.13
CA ILE A 148 -14.26 -17.06 8.43
C ILE A 148 -13.61 -16.05 9.37
N ASN A 149 -14.09 -15.91 10.60
CA ASN A 149 -13.49 -15.06 11.62
C ASN A 149 -12.03 -15.45 11.91
N SER A 150 -11.76 -16.76 12.03
CA SER A 150 -10.38 -17.27 12.15
C SER A 150 -9.50 -16.86 10.96
N TYR A 151 -10.06 -16.82 9.75
CA TYR A 151 -9.37 -16.30 8.58
C TYR A 151 -9.15 -14.77 8.67
N PHE A 152 -10.13 -13.99 9.11
CA PHE A 152 -9.97 -12.54 9.26
C PHE A 152 -8.90 -12.15 10.28
N LEU A 153 -8.68 -12.95 11.33
CA LEU A 153 -7.54 -12.76 12.23
C LEU A 153 -6.19 -12.93 11.51
N ASN A 154 -6.09 -13.85 10.55
CA ASN A 154 -4.88 -13.99 9.72
C ASN A 154 -4.73 -12.83 8.74
N LEU A 155 -5.82 -12.40 8.11
CA LEU A 155 -5.83 -11.23 7.24
C LEU A 155 -5.37 -9.98 8.00
N TYR A 156 -5.92 -9.74 9.20
CA TYR A 156 -5.50 -8.66 10.08
C TYR A 156 -3.98 -8.68 10.36
N ARG A 157 -3.42 -9.85 10.68
CA ARG A 157 -1.98 -10.00 10.92
C ARG A 157 -1.14 -9.68 9.68
N MET A 158 -1.59 -10.09 8.50
CA MET A 158 -0.93 -9.75 7.23
C MET A 158 -0.98 -8.24 6.97
N LEU A 159 -2.14 -7.62 7.14
CA LEU A 159 -2.28 -6.17 6.95
C LEU A 159 -1.42 -5.39 7.95
N ARG A 160 -1.39 -5.81 9.22
CA ARG A 160 -0.50 -5.22 10.23
C ARG A 160 0.98 -5.37 9.86
N PHE A 161 1.37 -6.53 9.33
CA PHE A 161 2.74 -6.77 8.87
C PHE A 161 3.12 -5.83 7.71
N ILE A 162 2.23 -5.64 6.74
CA ILE A 162 2.41 -4.69 5.64
C ILE A 162 2.49 -3.26 6.17
N TYR A 163 1.58 -2.87 7.07
CA TYR A 163 1.55 -1.52 7.66
C TYR A 163 2.83 -1.18 8.43
N ASN A 164 3.34 -2.11 9.22
CA ASN A 164 4.60 -1.94 9.96
C ASN A 164 5.82 -1.81 9.04
N ASN A 165 5.69 -2.21 7.77
CA ASN A 165 6.73 -2.11 6.73
C ASN A 165 6.23 -1.29 5.53
N LYS A 166 5.40 -0.26 5.78
CA LYS A 166 4.72 0.52 4.73
C LYS A 166 5.66 1.17 3.72
N GLU A 167 6.91 1.45 4.11
CA GLU A 167 7.95 1.96 3.22
C GLU A 167 8.30 0.99 2.07
N LEU A 168 8.02 -0.30 2.25
CA LEU A 168 8.16 -1.32 1.23
C LEU A 168 6.88 -1.51 0.40
N ASN A 169 5.71 -1.12 0.93
CA ASN A 169 4.41 -1.20 0.26
C ASN A 169 4.12 0.04 -0.61
N VAL A 170 5.06 0.39 -1.47
CA VAL A 170 4.93 1.55 -2.37
C VAL A 170 3.74 1.34 -3.31
N ASN A 171 2.88 2.36 -3.45
CA ASN A 171 1.68 2.30 -4.29
C ASN A 171 0.76 1.10 -4.00
N ASN A 172 0.72 0.63 -2.75
CA ASN A 172 -0.09 -0.52 -2.35
C ASN A 172 0.22 -1.81 -3.14
N GLU A 173 1.48 -2.03 -3.55
CA GLU A 173 1.89 -3.22 -4.31
C GLU A 173 1.52 -4.55 -3.60
N TYR A 174 1.90 -4.69 -2.33
CA TYR A 174 1.68 -5.93 -1.56
C TYR A 174 0.27 -6.02 -0.99
N SER A 175 -0.28 -4.90 -0.49
CA SER A 175 -1.66 -4.88 0.00
C SER A 175 -2.65 -5.07 -1.15
N GLY A 176 -2.38 -4.51 -2.33
CA GLY A 176 -3.14 -4.72 -3.55
C GLY A 176 -3.06 -6.16 -4.05
N LEU A 177 -1.85 -6.76 -4.02
CA LEU A 177 -1.68 -8.18 -4.32
C LEU A 177 -2.51 -9.04 -3.35
N LEU A 178 -2.41 -8.83 -2.04
CA LEU A 178 -3.21 -9.55 -1.05
C LEU A 178 -4.71 -9.39 -1.30
N ARG A 179 -5.17 -8.15 -1.55
CA ARG A 179 -6.57 -7.82 -1.87
C ARG A 179 -7.09 -8.58 -3.08
N SER A 180 -6.27 -8.80 -4.10
CA SER A 180 -6.67 -9.50 -5.33
C SER A 180 -7.14 -10.96 -5.10
N PHE A 181 -6.73 -11.58 -3.97
CA PHE A 181 -7.18 -12.92 -3.60
C PHE A 181 -8.55 -12.95 -2.90
N LEU A 182 -9.11 -11.79 -2.52
CA LEU A 182 -10.40 -11.73 -1.85
C LEU A 182 -11.53 -11.61 -2.86
N SER A 183 -12.46 -12.57 -2.83
CA SER A 183 -13.66 -12.50 -3.63
C SER A 183 -14.58 -11.35 -3.18
N LYS A 184 -15.43 -10.84 -4.08
CA LYS A 184 -16.42 -9.81 -3.74
C LYS A 184 -17.31 -10.22 -2.57
N LYS A 185 -17.71 -11.50 -2.50
CA LYS A 185 -18.50 -12.05 -1.40
C LYS A 185 -17.75 -11.94 -0.07
N LEU A 186 -16.48 -12.31 -0.06
CA LEU A 186 -15.63 -12.24 1.13
C LEU A 186 -15.40 -10.79 1.57
N LEU A 187 -15.25 -9.84 0.64
CA LEU A 187 -15.17 -8.40 0.96
C LEU A 187 -16.44 -7.90 1.66
N VAL A 188 -17.63 -8.33 1.22
CA VAL A 188 -18.90 -7.99 1.88
C VAL A 188 -18.94 -8.57 3.30
N ILE A 189 -18.52 -9.83 3.48
CA ILE A 189 -18.48 -10.46 4.80
C ILE A 189 -17.44 -9.78 5.72
N LEU A 190 -16.29 -9.37 5.16
CA LEU A 190 -15.27 -8.61 5.89
C LEU A 190 -15.81 -7.27 6.36
N ALA A 191 -16.49 -6.54 5.47
CA ALA A 191 -17.10 -5.27 5.81
C ALA A 191 -18.17 -5.46 6.90
N PHE A 192 -19.05 -6.46 6.75
CA PHE A 192 -20.02 -6.87 7.78
C PHE A 192 -19.37 -7.20 9.13
N HIS A 193 -18.25 -7.94 9.09
CA HIS A 193 -17.53 -8.36 10.29
C HIS A 193 -17.01 -7.17 11.10
N LEU A 194 -16.59 -6.10 10.43
CA LEU A 194 -15.99 -4.92 11.05
C LEU A 194 -17.00 -3.80 11.38
N CYS A 195 -18.23 -3.88 10.87
CA CYS A 195 -19.33 -2.98 11.26
C CYS A 195 -19.75 -3.22 12.72
N ASP A 196 -20.20 -2.17 13.40
CA ASP A 196 -20.70 -2.21 14.79
C ASP A 196 -19.80 -3.04 15.73
N ARG A 197 -18.50 -2.78 15.66
CA ARG A 197 -17.49 -3.37 16.55
C ARG A 197 -16.98 -2.33 17.54
N ASP A 198 -16.52 -2.82 18.67
CA ASP A 198 -15.80 -1.99 19.64
C ASP A 198 -14.44 -1.52 19.09
N ASN A 199 -13.78 -0.68 19.87
CA ASN A 199 -12.52 -0.05 19.52
C ASN A 199 -11.35 -1.04 19.35
N SER A 200 -11.51 -2.32 19.73
CA SER A 200 -10.46 -3.33 19.51
C SER A 200 -10.23 -3.64 18.04
N TYR A 201 -11.17 -3.26 17.16
CA TYR A 201 -11.08 -3.43 15.71
C TYR A 201 -10.57 -2.19 14.98
N ASP A 202 -10.30 -1.08 15.68
CA ASP A 202 -9.94 0.20 15.07
C ASP A 202 -8.67 0.10 14.21
N ASP A 203 -7.65 -0.64 14.67
CA ASP A 203 -6.44 -0.90 13.88
C ASP A 203 -6.77 -1.66 12.58
N PHE A 204 -7.64 -2.67 12.67
CA PHE A 204 -8.02 -3.46 11.49
C PHE A 204 -8.76 -2.58 10.49
N ILE A 205 -9.71 -1.78 10.94
CA ILE A 205 -10.44 -0.83 10.10
C ILE A 205 -9.50 0.22 9.52
N GLY A 206 -8.55 0.72 10.31
CA GLY A 206 -7.50 1.62 9.87
C GLY A 206 -6.70 1.02 8.69
N TYR A 207 -6.34 -0.26 8.76
CA TYR A 207 -5.67 -0.94 7.65
C TYR A 207 -6.58 -1.11 6.43
N ILE A 208 -7.87 -1.42 6.62
CA ILE A 208 -8.83 -1.51 5.51
C ILE A 208 -8.98 -0.16 4.80
N ASN A 209 -9.02 0.94 5.56
CA ASN A 209 -9.09 2.30 5.05
C ASN A 209 -7.81 2.68 4.30
N GLU A 210 -6.65 2.49 4.93
CA GLU A 210 -5.34 2.89 4.39
C GLU A 210 -4.99 2.16 3.09
N PHE A 211 -5.35 0.88 3.00
CA PHE A 211 -5.03 0.04 1.84
C PHE A 211 -6.16 -0.12 0.82
N SER A 212 -7.22 0.68 0.95
CA SER A 212 -8.35 0.71 0.00
C SER A 212 -8.96 -0.66 -0.23
N PHE A 213 -9.14 -1.44 0.85
CA PHE A 213 -9.40 -2.87 0.73
C PHE A 213 -10.78 -3.20 0.14
N LEU A 214 -11.71 -2.25 0.17
CA LEU A 214 -13.07 -2.37 -0.32
C LEU A 214 -13.26 -1.77 -1.73
N GLU A 215 -12.17 -1.47 -2.47
CA GLU A 215 -12.24 -0.93 -3.84
C GLU A 215 -13.25 -1.68 -4.73
N HIS A 216 -13.25 -3.01 -4.68
CA HIS A 216 -14.05 -3.87 -5.57
C HIS A 216 -15.38 -4.34 -4.97
N ILE A 217 -15.79 -3.80 -3.82
CA ILE A 217 -17.10 -4.10 -3.25
C ILE A 217 -18.20 -3.53 -4.15
N ASP A 218 -19.26 -4.30 -4.35
CA ASP A 218 -20.37 -3.89 -5.22
C ASP A 218 -21.39 -3.07 -4.43
N LEU A 219 -21.07 -1.79 -4.20
CA LEU A 219 -21.92 -0.88 -3.43
C LEU A 219 -23.28 -0.65 -4.10
N VAL A 220 -23.30 -0.63 -5.44
CA VAL A 220 -24.50 -0.47 -6.26
C VAL A 220 -25.43 -1.66 -6.04
N TYR A 221 -24.89 -2.88 -6.09
CA TYR A 221 -25.64 -4.09 -5.74
C TYR A 221 -26.20 -4.05 -4.31
N LEU A 222 -25.36 -3.73 -3.32
CA LEU A 222 -25.78 -3.70 -1.91
C LEU A 222 -26.87 -2.64 -1.65
N GLU A 223 -26.75 -1.49 -2.28
CA GLU A 223 -27.76 -0.44 -2.26
C GLU A 223 -29.07 -0.93 -2.89
N SER A 224 -29.00 -1.56 -4.06
CA SER A 224 -30.18 -2.10 -4.73
C SER A 224 -30.87 -3.19 -3.93
N LEU A 225 -30.11 -3.99 -3.20
CA LEU A 225 -30.61 -5.04 -2.33
C LEU A 225 -31.34 -4.45 -1.11
N MET A 226 -30.75 -3.42 -0.50
CA MET A 226 -31.44 -2.64 0.54
C MET A 226 -32.76 -2.12 0.00
N LEU A 227 -32.76 -1.51 -1.18
CA LEU A 227 -33.95 -0.96 -1.80
C LEU A 227 -34.96 -2.04 -2.21
N SER A 228 -34.54 -3.19 -2.76
CA SER A 228 -35.43 -4.25 -3.22
C SER A 228 -36.11 -4.97 -2.07
N LYS A 229 -35.44 -5.12 -0.92
CA LYS A 229 -36.06 -5.76 0.25
C LYS A 229 -37.21 -4.95 0.83
N SER A 230 -37.30 -3.65 0.52
CA SER A 230 -38.44 -2.80 0.91
C SER A 230 -39.73 -3.17 0.17
N ILE A 231 -39.63 -3.78 -1.02
CA ILE A 231 -40.77 -4.08 -1.91
C ILE A 231 -40.59 -5.50 -2.45
N ASP A 232 -41.34 -6.47 -1.91
CA ASP A 232 -41.26 -7.85 -2.36
C ASP A 232 -41.39 -7.94 -3.90
N ASN A 233 -40.44 -8.65 -4.52
CA ASN A 233 -40.37 -9.01 -5.95
C ASN A 233 -40.04 -7.93 -7.01
N ILE A 234 -39.40 -6.80 -6.67
CA ILE A 234 -38.85 -5.84 -7.66
C ILE A 234 -37.31 -5.93 -7.80
N TYR A 235 -36.70 -7.08 -7.49
CA TYR A 235 -35.25 -7.22 -7.66
C TYR A 235 -34.79 -7.07 -9.12
N LYS A 236 -35.61 -7.55 -10.07
CA LYS A 236 -35.31 -7.50 -11.51
C LYS A 236 -35.37 -6.07 -12.08
N ASN A 237 -36.34 -5.26 -11.68
CA ASN A 237 -36.49 -3.92 -12.25
C ASN A 237 -35.49 -2.92 -11.66
N ILE A 238 -35.01 -3.08 -10.42
CA ILE A 238 -34.10 -2.12 -9.75
C ILE A 238 -32.68 -2.17 -10.31
N LEU A 239 -32.19 -3.35 -10.68
CA LEU A 239 -30.88 -3.46 -11.34
C LEU A 239 -30.91 -2.72 -12.69
N ASP A 240 -32.03 -2.79 -13.40
CA ASP A 240 -32.23 -2.02 -14.64
C ASP A 240 -32.21 -0.50 -14.34
N LEU A 241 -32.80 -0.02 -13.24
CA LEU A 241 -32.85 1.42 -12.88
C LEU A 241 -31.49 2.10 -12.68
N MET A 242 -30.52 1.42 -12.08
CA MET A 242 -29.21 2.02 -11.80
C MET A 242 -28.36 2.24 -13.06
N PHE A 243 -28.79 1.67 -14.19
CA PHE A 243 -28.17 1.83 -15.50
C PHE A 243 -29.08 2.57 -16.50
N MET A 244 -30.24 3.09 -16.07
CA MET A 244 -31.22 3.74 -16.93
C MET A 244 -31.07 5.27 -16.94
N ASN A 245 -31.25 5.86 -18.12
CA ASN A 245 -31.30 7.30 -18.36
C ASN A 245 -32.59 7.90 -17.74
N GLU A 246 -32.60 9.19 -17.37
CA GLU A 246 -33.71 9.88 -16.67
C GLU A 246 -35.12 9.53 -17.19
N VAL A 247 -35.28 9.43 -18.52
CA VAL A 247 -36.55 9.15 -19.23
C VAL A 247 -37.21 7.82 -18.81
N ASN A 248 -36.43 6.79 -18.45
CA ASN A 248 -36.97 5.49 -18.06
C ASN A 248 -37.32 5.40 -16.57
N LEU A 249 -36.79 6.31 -15.73
CA LEU A 249 -37.13 6.34 -14.31
C LEU A 249 -38.54 6.92 -14.09
N ASP A 250 -38.91 7.94 -14.87
CA ASP A 250 -40.27 8.51 -14.88
C ASP A 250 -41.33 7.48 -15.28
N ASP A 251 -41.02 6.65 -16.29
CA ASP A 251 -41.89 5.54 -16.71
C ASP A 251 -42.09 4.52 -15.58
N LEU A 252 -41.03 4.17 -14.83
CA LEU A 252 -41.17 3.27 -13.68
C LEU A 252 -41.97 3.91 -12.53
N ILE A 253 -41.69 5.17 -12.17
CA ILE A 253 -42.47 5.90 -11.16
C ILE A 253 -43.95 5.88 -11.53
N SER A 254 -44.25 6.01 -12.84
CA SER A 254 -45.61 5.93 -13.36
C SER A 254 -46.22 4.51 -13.27
N LYS A 255 -45.41 3.45 -13.44
CA LYS A 255 -45.82 2.04 -13.27
C LYS A 255 -46.00 1.64 -11.79
N LEU A 256 -45.32 2.34 -10.88
CA LEU A 256 -45.48 2.19 -9.42
C LEU A 256 -46.68 3.01 -8.88
N ASN A 257 -47.44 3.70 -9.73
CA ASN A 257 -48.67 4.37 -9.33
C ASN A 257 -49.87 3.40 -9.39
N PRO A 258 -50.55 3.14 -8.26
CA PRO A 258 -51.68 2.20 -8.19
C PRO A 258 -52.93 2.65 -8.99
N SER A 259 -52.92 3.87 -9.55
CA SER A 259 -54.07 4.48 -10.23
C SER A 259 -54.21 4.12 -11.72
N ARG A 260 -53.22 3.46 -12.32
CA ARG A 260 -53.29 3.05 -13.74
C ARG A 260 -53.35 1.53 -13.84
N ASN A 261 -54.54 1.01 -14.12
CA ASN A 261 -54.93 -0.36 -14.48
C ASN A 261 -53.82 -1.30 -15.00
N GLY A 262 -52.92 -1.68 -14.11
CA GLY A 262 -51.87 -2.67 -14.31
C GLY A 262 -51.48 -3.12 -12.92
N ALA A 263 -52.17 -4.16 -12.43
CA ALA A 263 -51.83 -4.77 -11.17
C ALA A 263 -50.38 -5.25 -11.24
N VAL A 264 -49.45 -4.50 -10.66
CA VAL A 264 -48.25 -5.09 -10.08
C VAL A 264 -48.79 -5.87 -8.89
N ILE A 265 -49.09 -7.15 -9.13
CA ILE A 265 -49.55 -8.03 -8.08
C ILE A 265 -48.37 -8.22 -7.14
N ILE A 266 -48.36 -7.46 -6.05
CA ILE A 266 -47.53 -7.72 -4.87
C ILE A 266 -48.12 -9.00 -4.25
N LEU A 267 -47.73 -10.15 -4.81
CA LEU A 267 -48.14 -11.49 -4.37
C LEU A 267 -47.42 -11.83 -3.06
N HIS A 268 -47.89 -11.22 -1.97
CA HIS A 268 -48.11 -11.81 -0.65
C HIS A 268 -48.14 -10.69 0.40
N GLU A 269 -49.35 -10.48 0.94
CA GLU A 269 -49.67 -9.94 2.25
C GLU A 269 -48.92 -8.69 2.76
N THR A 270 -49.64 -7.56 2.71
CA THR A 270 -49.65 -6.55 3.79
C THR A 270 -48.35 -5.79 4.08
N ARG A 271 -47.76 -5.10 3.10
CA ARG A 271 -46.82 -3.99 3.39
C ARG A 271 -47.37 -2.65 2.92
N THR A 272 -47.24 -1.66 3.80
CA THR A 272 -47.98 -0.39 3.79
C THR A 272 -47.63 0.48 2.57
N PRO A 273 -48.58 1.29 2.07
CA PRO A 273 -48.34 2.35 1.06
C PRO A 273 -47.13 3.25 1.39
N GLU A 274 -46.79 3.36 2.66
CA GLU A 274 -45.67 4.13 3.23
C GLU A 274 -44.29 3.68 2.72
N LEU A 275 -44.01 2.37 2.63
CA LEU A 275 -42.69 1.89 2.15
C LEU A 275 -42.49 2.17 0.65
N LEU A 276 -43.55 2.06 -0.14
CA LEU A 276 -43.52 2.40 -1.56
C LEU A 276 -43.30 3.90 -1.79
N GLU A 277 -43.97 4.75 -1.01
CA GLU A 277 -43.78 6.20 -1.05
C GLU A 277 -42.39 6.62 -0.54
N CYS A 278 -41.84 5.90 0.43
CA CYS A 278 -40.46 6.04 0.85
C CYS A 278 -39.48 5.77 -0.29
N TYR A 279 -39.69 4.66 -1.01
CA TYR A 279 -38.88 4.30 -2.16
C TYR A 279 -38.94 5.34 -3.29
N LYS A 280 -40.15 5.80 -3.65
CA LYS A 280 -40.33 6.90 -4.62
C LYS A 280 -39.58 8.16 -4.19
N SER A 281 -39.60 8.48 -2.89
CA SER A 281 -38.90 9.63 -2.34
C SER A 281 -37.38 9.49 -2.55
N ILE A 282 -36.79 8.33 -2.23
CA ILE A 282 -35.34 8.06 -2.45
C ILE A 282 -34.97 8.21 -3.94
N LEU A 283 -35.75 7.59 -4.84
CA LEU A 283 -35.48 7.67 -6.28
C LEU A 283 -35.60 9.10 -6.79
N SER A 284 -36.61 9.85 -6.34
CA SER A 284 -36.80 11.24 -6.75
C SER A 284 -35.66 12.16 -6.30
N VAL A 285 -35.13 11.95 -5.09
CA VAL A 285 -33.96 12.67 -4.57
C VAL A 285 -32.73 12.35 -5.42
N LYS A 286 -32.52 11.07 -5.76
CA LYS A 286 -31.41 10.65 -6.63
C LYS A 286 -31.51 11.23 -8.04
N LEU A 287 -32.69 11.24 -8.64
CA LEU A 287 -32.93 11.87 -9.95
C LEU A 287 -32.53 13.33 -9.96
N LYS A 288 -32.87 14.06 -8.89
CA LYS A 288 -32.58 15.49 -8.78
C LYS A 288 -31.13 15.78 -8.37
N GLY A 289 -30.32 14.75 -8.11
CA GLY A 289 -28.97 14.89 -7.55
C GLY A 289 -28.96 15.51 -6.16
N GLU A 290 -30.05 15.35 -5.41
CA GLU A 290 -30.25 15.92 -4.08
C GLU A 290 -29.71 14.98 -2.98
N GLN A 291 -29.55 15.52 -1.78
CA GLN A 291 -29.15 14.72 -0.61
C GLN A 291 -30.37 14.08 0.05
N LEU A 292 -30.23 12.81 0.43
CA LEU A 292 -31.27 12.06 1.13
C LEU A 292 -31.40 12.57 2.57
N ASP A 293 -32.60 13.01 2.93
CA ASP A 293 -32.94 13.37 4.30
C ASP A 293 -33.48 12.14 5.05
N ILE A 294 -32.57 11.38 5.66
CA ILE A 294 -32.91 10.11 6.28
C ILE A 294 -33.82 10.30 7.51
N ASP A 295 -33.67 11.40 8.25
CA ASP A 295 -34.56 11.71 9.39
C ASP A 295 -35.99 11.95 8.93
N LEU A 296 -36.16 12.74 7.87
CA LEU A 296 -37.47 12.98 7.27
C LEU A 296 -38.09 11.68 6.78
N LEU A 297 -37.32 10.82 6.10
CA LEU A 297 -37.80 9.52 5.62
C LEU A 297 -38.23 8.62 6.79
N ASN A 298 -37.41 8.49 7.84
CA ASN A 298 -37.75 7.64 8.97
C ASN A 298 -38.94 8.17 9.77
N ASN A 299 -39.04 9.48 9.96
CA ASN A 299 -40.18 10.12 10.64
C ASN A 299 -41.48 9.96 9.85
N ASN A 300 -41.43 10.14 8.53
CA ASN A 300 -42.60 10.07 7.67
C ASN A 300 -43.11 8.63 7.49
N PHE A 301 -42.21 7.65 7.52
CA PHE A 301 -42.55 6.26 7.19
C PHE A 301 -42.48 5.31 8.40
N LYS A 302 -42.24 5.84 9.62
CA LYS A 302 -42.14 5.11 10.91
C LYS A 302 -41.36 3.80 10.82
N SER A 303 -40.37 3.76 9.95
CA SER A 303 -39.67 2.53 9.60
C SER A 303 -38.23 2.62 10.08
N ASP A 304 -37.80 1.74 10.98
CA ASP A 304 -36.37 1.48 11.29
C ASP A 304 -35.62 0.85 10.09
N PHE A 305 -36.18 1.00 8.89
CA PHE A 305 -35.83 0.28 7.69
C PHE A 305 -34.43 0.66 7.19
N PHE A 306 -34.09 1.95 7.22
CA PHE A 306 -32.78 2.43 6.77
C PHE A 306 -31.69 2.12 7.78
N PHE A 307 -31.95 2.30 9.07
CA PHE A 307 -30.91 2.24 10.09
C PHE A 307 -30.23 0.87 10.21
N ASN A 308 -30.86 -0.20 9.70
CA ASN A 308 -30.40 -1.56 9.92
C ASN A 308 -30.03 -2.29 8.62
N SER A 309 -29.71 -1.59 7.54
CA SER A 309 -29.25 -2.24 6.30
C SER A 309 -27.73 -2.49 6.32
N LEU A 310 -27.29 -3.60 5.73
CA LEU A 310 -25.86 -3.89 5.56
C LEU A 310 -25.14 -2.80 4.77
N PHE A 311 -25.78 -2.28 3.72
CA PHE A 311 -25.22 -1.21 2.90
C PHE A 311 -24.91 0.04 3.74
N LEU A 312 -25.87 0.52 4.53
CA LEU A 312 -25.71 1.71 5.35
C LEU A 312 -24.71 1.50 6.49
N ALA A 313 -24.67 0.31 7.09
CA ALA A 313 -23.66 -0.05 8.07
C ALA A 313 -22.24 0.05 7.48
N ILE A 314 -22.04 -0.46 6.26
CA ILE A 314 -20.74 -0.43 5.57
C ILE A 314 -20.32 1.00 5.27
N ILE A 315 -21.15 1.81 4.61
CA ILE A 315 -20.75 3.17 4.23
C ILE A 315 -20.59 4.10 5.44
N LYS A 316 -21.23 3.79 6.57
CA LYS A 316 -21.05 4.50 7.84
C LYS A 316 -19.75 4.12 8.55
N ARG A 317 -19.37 2.84 8.50
CA ARG A 317 -18.21 2.33 9.26
C ARG A 317 -16.86 2.74 8.68
N PHE A 318 -16.74 2.78 7.35
CA PHE A 318 -15.45 2.93 6.68
C PHE A 318 -15.26 4.33 6.08
N ASP A 319 -14.02 4.81 6.12
CA ASP A 319 -13.65 6.05 5.43
C ASP A 319 -13.76 5.87 3.92
N LYS A 320 -13.96 6.97 3.20
CA LYS A 320 -13.92 7.00 1.72
C LYS A 320 -12.65 6.33 1.15
N LYS A 321 -11.52 6.43 1.86
CA LYS A 321 -10.24 5.80 1.47
C LYS A 321 -10.34 4.28 1.31
N ALA A 322 -11.17 3.60 2.11
CA ALA A 322 -11.39 2.16 1.99
C ALA A 322 -11.91 1.74 0.61
N PHE A 323 -12.57 2.66 -0.09
CA PHE A 323 -13.20 2.46 -1.38
C PHE A 323 -12.48 3.19 -2.51
N GLU A 324 -11.25 3.69 -2.30
CA GLU A 324 -10.49 4.36 -3.36
C GLU A 324 -10.35 3.44 -4.59
N GLY A 325 -10.64 3.98 -5.78
CA GLY A 325 -10.76 3.21 -7.03
C GLY A 325 -12.18 2.71 -7.34
N ASN A 326 -13.11 2.73 -6.39
CA ASN A 326 -14.51 2.40 -6.63
C ASN A 326 -15.21 3.55 -7.38
N ARG A 327 -15.79 3.25 -8.55
CA ARG A 327 -16.41 4.25 -9.43
C ARG A 327 -17.70 4.89 -8.88
N TYR A 328 -18.34 4.26 -7.89
CA TYR A 328 -19.67 4.66 -7.42
C TYR A 328 -19.65 5.34 -6.04
N ILE A 329 -18.53 5.27 -5.31
CA ILE A 329 -18.46 5.79 -3.93
C ILE A 329 -18.78 7.28 -3.86
N GLU A 330 -18.31 8.10 -4.80
CA GLU A 330 -18.58 9.55 -4.80
C GLU A 330 -20.08 9.84 -4.94
N SER A 331 -20.74 9.17 -5.88
CA SER A 331 -22.19 9.30 -6.09
C SER A 331 -22.94 8.83 -4.85
N ILE A 332 -22.56 7.70 -4.26
CA ILE A 332 -23.19 7.19 -3.05
C ILE A 332 -23.01 8.16 -1.88
N LEU A 333 -21.79 8.60 -1.60
CA LEU A 333 -21.53 9.53 -0.50
C LEU A 333 -22.25 10.88 -0.69
N LEU A 334 -22.44 11.34 -1.95
CA LEU A 334 -23.24 12.53 -2.23
C LEU A 334 -24.67 12.38 -1.72
N HIS A 335 -25.34 11.29 -2.06
CA HIS A 335 -26.75 11.08 -1.70
C HIS A 335 -26.93 10.77 -0.21
N TYR A 336 -25.99 10.06 0.42
CA TYR A 336 -26.12 9.62 1.83
C TYR A 336 -25.37 10.52 2.82
N LYS A 337 -24.83 11.66 2.39
CA LYS A 337 -23.99 12.54 3.21
C LYS A 337 -24.60 12.92 4.57
N LYS A 338 -25.87 13.35 4.58
CA LYS A 338 -26.57 13.78 5.80
C LYS A 338 -26.57 12.67 6.86
N TYR A 339 -26.83 11.43 6.45
CA TYR A 339 -26.81 10.26 7.31
C TYR A 339 -25.43 9.99 7.92
N LEU A 340 -24.39 10.08 7.10
CA LEU A 340 -23.02 9.85 7.55
C LEU A 340 -22.55 10.90 8.57
N THR A 341 -23.11 12.11 8.52
CA THR A 341 -22.76 13.22 9.43
C THR A 341 -23.56 13.25 10.73
N GLN A 342 -24.57 12.39 10.90
CA GLN A 342 -25.48 12.42 12.06
C GLN A 342 -24.87 11.92 13.38
N GLU A 343 -23.62 11.47 13.39
CA GLU A 343 -22.88 11.17 14.63
C GLU A 343 -21.70 12.14 14.84
N THR A 344 -22.05 13.36 15.25
CA THR A 344 -21.28 14.15 16.21
C THR A 344 -22.24 14.78 17.21
N LYS A 345 -22.94 13.95 17.99
CA LYS A 345 -23.60 14.35 19.24
C LYS A 345 -23.60 13.23 20.24
#